data_AF-N1JEY4-F1
#
_entry.id   AF-N1JEY4-F1
#
_cell.length_a   1.000
_cell.length_b   1.000
_cell.length_c   1.000
_cell.angle_alpha   90.00
_cell.angle_beta   90.00
_cell.angle_gamma   90.00
#
_symmetry.space_group_name_H-M   'P 1'
#
loop_
_entity.id
_entity.type
_entity.pdbx_description
1 polymer ?
#
loop_
_entity_poly.entity_id
_entity_poly.type
_entity_poly.pdbx_seq_one_letter_code
_entity_poly.pdbx_strand_id
1 'polypeptide(L)'
;MTQWSNLETLDFKNTHVLIFPKLPPSLKHLILDESFSPKHMRRMDEVIYSLPLLETLSLQRNDIEVSTIWEITRSCIQANKLKTLLCGKFDCDSPHETPVHEYLPPSSTLEELSLELAPINDEDILAIIKLYPNLKKINLSQTRVTQISIDALVKAGVKSINLDGCLKVPTRFVAMAREEGVNISMETMNGLYPIGDYITKQVYY
;
A
#
# COMPACT_ATOMS: atom_id res chain seq x y z
N MET A 1 16.48 -19.45 -16.75
CA MET A 1 16.24 -18.07 -17.25
C MET A 1 14.92 -18.07 -18.01
N THR A 2 14.16 -16.99 -17.94
CA THR A 2 12.88 -16.85 -18.65
C THR A 2 13.13 -16.59 -20.15
N GLN A 3 12.16 -16.87 -21.01
CA GLN A 3 12.26 -16.57 -22.45
C GLN A 3 12.05 -15.08 -22.78
N TRP A 4 11.70 -14.25 -21.78
CA TRP A 4 11.35 -12.84 -21.93
C TRP A 4 12.41 -11.93 -21.29
N SER A 5 13.66 -12.00 -21.77
CA SER A 5 14.81 -11.34 -21.14
C SER A 5 14.77 -9.81 -21.14
N ASN A 6 13.91 -9.21 -21.97
CA ASN A 6 13.79 -7.75 -22.11
C ASN A 6 12.44 -7.23 -21.61
N LEU A 7 11.63 -8.07 -20.97
CA LEU A 7 10.32 -7.67 -20.47
C LEU A 7 10.50 -6.68 -19.32
N GLU A 8 9.97 -5.47 -19.47
CA GLU A 8 10.03 -4.42 -18.45
C GLU A 8 8.72 -4.30 -17.67
N THR A 9 7.59 -4.58 -18.30
CA THR A 9 6.26 -4.47 -17.68
C THR A 9 5.53 -5.79 -17.82
N LEU A 10 5.02 -6.29 -16.70
CA LEU A 10 4.14 -7.43 -16.65
C LEU A 10 2.90 -7.05 -15.84
N ASP A 11 1.76 -7.07 -16.52
CA ASP A 11 0.46 -6.80 -15.93
C ASP A 11 -0.38 -8.08 -15.98
N PHE A 12 -0.70 -8.60 -14.80
CA PHE A 12 -1.58 -9.73 -14.62
C PHE A 12 -2.88 -9.36 -13.92
N LYS A 13 -3.27 -8.09 -13.89
CA LYS A 13 -4.50 -7.65 -13.23
C LYS A 13 -5.72 -8.48 -13.63
N ASN A 14 -6.47 -8.92 -12.62
CA ASN A 14 -7.70 -9.69 -12.77
C ASN A 14 -7.54 -10.97 -13.61
N THR A 15 -6.38 -11.64 -13.54
CA THR A 15 -6.14 -12.88 -14.30
C THR A 15 -6.35 -14.17 -13.50
N HIS A 16 -6.43 -14.07 -12.17
CA HIS A 16 -6.59 -15.23 -11.26
C HIS A 16 -5.61 -16.38 -11.56
N VAL A 17 -4.36 -16.05 -11.86
CA VAL A 17 -3.32 -17.02 -12.25
C VAL A 17 -3.13 -18.09 -11.17
N LEU A 18 -3.31 -19.36 -11.57
CA LEU A 18 -3.13 -20.54 -10.72
C LEU A 18 -1.65 -20.94 -10.55
N ILE A 19 -0.82 -20.58 -11.54
CA ILE A 19 0.62 -20.85 -11.57
C ILE A 19 1.32 -19.54 -11.92
N PHE A 20 2.11 -19.04 -11.00
CA PHE A 20 2.88 -17.83 -11.23
C PHE A 20 4.14 -18.14 -12.06
N PRO A 21 4.42 -17.40 -13.13
CA PRO A 21 5.59 -17.65 -13.95
C PRO A 21 6.87 -17.24 -13.23
N LYS A 22 8.00 -17.82 -13.65
CA LYS A 22 9.31 -17.23 -13.33
C LYS A 22 9.39 -15.85 -13.96
N LEU A 23 9.84 -14.86 -13.19
CA LEU A 23 9.94 -13.48 -13.63
C LEU A 23 11.37 -13.14 -14.12
N PRO A 24 11.52 -12.35 -15.20
CA PRO A 24 12.82 -11.90 -15.67
C PRO A 24 13.40 -10.79 -14.76
N PRO A 25 14.73 -10.71 -14.59
CA PRO A 25 15.37 -9.64 -13.82
C PRO A 25 15.30 -8.26 -14.49
N SER A 26 14.90 -8.19 -15.76
CA SER A 26 14.68 -6.94 -16.51
C SER A 26 13.43 -6.17 -16.07
N LEU A 27 12.56 -6.79 -15.29
CA LEU A 27 11.25 -6.25 -14.94
C LEU A 27 11.37 -4.98 -14.08
N LYS A 28 10.67 -3.93 -14.51
CA LYS A 28 10.55 -2.64 -13.83
C LYS A 28 9.16 -2.45 -13.22
N HIS A 29 8.13 -3.01 -13.82
CA HIS A 29 6.74 -2.86 -13.37
C HIS A 29 6.05 -4.23 -13.30
N LEU A 30 5.53 -4.56 -12.12
CA LEU A 30 4.79 -5.79 -11.85
C LEU A 30 3.44 -5.45 -11.23
N ILE A 31 2.36 -5.71 -11.97
CA ILE A 31 0.98 -5.43 -11.53
C ILE A 31 0.25 -6.75 -11.35
N LEU A 32 -0.19 -7.04 -10.13
CA LEU A 32 -0.83 -8.31 -9.74
C LEU A 32 -2.19 -8.07 -9.08
N ASP A 33 -2.81 -6.92 -9.31
CA ASP A 33 -4.07 -6.55 -8.67
C ASP A 33 -5.16 -7.61 -8.93
N GLU A 34 -5.96 -7.94 -7.91
CA GLU A 34 -7.11 -8.87 -8.03
C GLU A 34 -6.73 -10.23 -8.65
N SER A 35 -5.49 -10.68 -8.45
CA SER A 35 -4.93 -11.86 -9.14
C SER A 35 -4.29 -12.87 -8.22
N PHE A 36 -4.25 -12.58 -6.92
CA PHE A 36 -3.49 -13.32 -5.92
C PHE A 36 -4.39 -13.84 -4.81
N SER A 37 -4.21 -15.11 -4.43
CA SER A 37 -4.82 -15.70 -3.24
C SER A 37 -3.77 -16.50 -2.44
N PRO A 38 -3.80 -16.50 -1.10
CA PRO A 38 -2.81 -17.20 -0.27
C PRO A 38 -2.72 -18.71 -0.55
N LYS A 39 -3.81 -19.34 -1.01
CA LYS A 39 -3.83 -20.75 -1.41
C LYS A 39 -2.88 -21.05 -2.57
N HIS A 40 -2.55 -20.06 -3.39
CA HIS A 40 -1.66 -20.21 -4.54
C HIS A 40 -0.18 -20.20 -4.14
N MET A 41 0.17 -19.63 -2.97
CA MET A 41 1.56 -19.56 -2.48
C MET A 41 2.06 -20.79 -1.75
N ARG A 42 1.19 -21.62 -1.16
CA ARG A 42 1.60 -22.88 -0.49
C ARG A 42 2.27 -23.91 -1.43
N ARG A 43 2.47 -23.57 -2.71
CA ARG A 43 3.24 -24.35 -3.70
C ARG A 43 4.51 -23.64 -4.18
N MET A 44 4.82 -22.46 -3.65
CA MET A 44 5.92 -21.58 -4.07
C MET A 44 7.13 -21.66 -3.14
N ASP A 45 7.10 -22.55 -2.16
CA ASP A 45 8.24 -22.90 -1.32
C ASP A 45 9.47 -23.08 -2.23
N GLU A 46 10.45 -22.18 -2.11
CA GLU A 46 11.77 -22.10 -2.81
C GLU A 46 12.00 -20.94 -3.80
N VAL A 47 11.00 -20.14 -4.23
CA VAL A 47 11.26 -19.10 -5.25
C VAL A 47 11.54 -17.72 -4.64
N ILE A 48 12.82 -17.42 -4.38
CA ILE A 48 13.27 -16.03 -4.16
C ILE A 48 13.34 -15.31 -5.52
N TYR A 49 12.53 -14.26 -5.70
CA TYR A 49 12.56 -13.45 -6.91
C TYR A 49 13.78 -12.51 -6.91
N SER A 50 14.58 -12.57 -7.97
CA SER A 50 15.63 -11.58 -8.23
C SER A 50 15.16 -10.60 -9.29
N LEU A 51 14.61 -9.47 -8.83
CA LEU A 51 14.05 -8.39 -9.62
C LEU A 51 14.77 -7.07 -9.29
N PRO A 52 16.09 -6.98 -9.51
CA PRO A 52 16.88 -5.82 -9.06
C PRO A 52 16.49 -4.50 -9.74
N LEU A 53 15.74 -4.54 -10.85
CA LEU A 53 15.30 -3.36 -11.59
C LEU A 53 13.86 -2.93 -11.28
N LEU A 54 13.16 -3.65 -10.38
CA LEU A 54 11.74 -3.37 -10.11
C LEU A 54 11.56 -1.99 -9.47
N GLU A 55 10.80 -1.13 -10.13
CA GLU A 55 10.45 0.22 -9.68
C GLU A 55 9.03 0.28 -9.13
N THR A 56 8.13 -0.53 -9.67
CA THR A 56 6.70 -0.57 -9.29
C THR A 56 6.25 -1.99 -9.01
N LEU A 57 5.67 -2.19 -7.82
CA LEU A 57 4.92 -3.39 -7.46
C LEU A 57 3.50 -2.99 -7.06
N SER A 58 2.50 -3.60 -7.69
CA SER A 58 1.10 -3.46 -7.29
C SER A 58 0.50 -4.82 -6.95
N LEU A 59 -0.10 -4.89 -5.77
CA LEU A 59 -0.73 -6.08 -5.19
C LEU A 59 -2.16 -5.76 -4.75
N GLN A 60 -2.79 -4.70 -5.25
CA GLN A 60 -4.04 -4.21 -4.69
C GLN A 60 -5.17 -5.24 -4.79
N ARG A 61 -6.09 -5.18 -3.82
CA ARG A 61 -7.32 -6.01 -3.78
C ARG A 61 -7.03 -7.52 -3.85
N ASN A 62 -5.89 -7.92 -3.30
CA ASN A 62 -5.54 -9.29 -3.00
C ASN A 62 -5.65 -9.55 -1.50
N ASP A 63 -5.64 -10.83 -1.13
CA ASP A 63 -5.38 -11.26 0.24
C ASP A 63 -3.90 -11.66 0.29
N ILE A 64 -3.06 -10.75 0.77
CA ILE A 64 -1.60 -10.84 0.65
C ILE A 64 -1.03 -11.35 1.97
N GLU A 65 -0.14 -12.34 1.89
CA GLU A 65 0.73 -12.70 2.99
C GLU A 65 1.93 -11.75 3.02
N VAL A 66 2.29 -11.28 4.21
CA VAL A 66 3.41 -10.35 4.40
C VAL A 66 4.73 -10.85 3.79
N SER A 67 4.99 -12.16 3.86
CA SER A 67 6.17 -12.80 3.30
C SER A 67 6.32 -12.56 1.78
N THR A 68 5.20 -12.50 1.05
CA THR A 68 5.17 -12.23 -0.40
C THR A 68 5.79 -10.88 -0.75
N ILE A 69 5.49 -9.85 0.05
CA ILE A 69 6.02 -8.49 -0.18
C ILE A 69 7.54 -8.54 -0.07
N TRP A 70 8.07 -9.21 0.95
CA TRP A 70 9.51 -9.38 1.17
C TRP A 70 10.20 -10.15 0.06
N GLU A 71 9.61 -11.26 -0.40
CA GLU A 71 10.19 -12.11 -1.44
C GLU A 71 10.37 -11.37 -2.77
N ILE A 72 9.40 -10.54 -3.15
CA ILE A 72 9.44 -9.80 -4.41
C ILE A 72 10.33 -8.57 -4.32
N THR A 73 10.30 -7.85 -3.20
CA THR A 73 10.93 -6.51 -3.09
C THR A 73 12.37 -6.52 -2.62
N ARG A 74 12.87 -7.60 -2.00
CA ARG A 74 14.21 -7.64 -1.39
C ARG A 74 15.33 -7.16 -2.32
N SER A 75 15.33 -7.66 -3.55
CA SER A 75 16.40 -7.37 -4.52
C SER A 75 16.33 -5.96 -5.10
N CYS A 76 15.15 -5.42 -5.39
CA CYS A 76 15.02 -4.03 -5.88
C CYS A 76 15.27 -3.00 -4.78
N ILE A 77 14.97 -3.32 -3.52
CA ILE A 77 15.31 -2.46 -2.38
C ILE A 77 16.83 -2.41 -2.20
N GLN A 78 17.52 -3.55 -2.23
CA GLN A 78 18.99 -3.59 -2.19
C GLN A 78 19.63 -2.82 -3.36
N ALA A 79 18.96 -2.79 -4.51
CA ALA A 79 19.39 -2.03 -5.68
C ALA A 79 18.95 -0.54 -5.67
N ASN A 80 18.24 -0.08 -4.63
CA ASN A 80 17.66 1.27 -4.52
C ASN A 80 16.80 1.64 -5.74
N LYS A 81 15.94 0.72 -6.19
CA LYS A 81 15.08 0.91 -7.38
C LYS A 81 13.60 1.06 -7.07
N LEU A 82 13.11 0.50 -5.96
CA LEU A 82 11.68 0.51 -5.65
C LEU A 82 11.19 1.94 -5.35
N LYS A 83 10.27 2.45 -6.18
CA LYS A 83 9.66 3.78 -6.06
C LYS A 83 8.19 3.72 -5.66
N THR A 84 7.49 2.67 -6.10
CA THR A 84 6.05 2.52 -5.90
C THR A 84 5.72 1.14 -5.37
N LEU A 85 5.05 1.08 -4.23
CA LEU A 85 4.56 -0.13 -3.60
C LEU A 85 3.09 0.05 -3.29
N LEU A 86 2.23 -0.56 -4.11
CA LEU A 86 0.79 -0.49 -3.91
C LEU A 86 0.31 -1.76 -3.25
N CYS A 87 0.30 -1.77 -1.92
CA CYS A 87 -0.34 -2.82 -1.17
C CYS A 87 -1.85 -2.57 -1.09
N GLY A 88 -2.61 -3.65 -1.08
CA GLY A 88 -4.00 -3.64 -0.66
C GLY A 88 -4.12 -4.08 0.79
N LYS A 89 -5.26 -4.69 1.10
CA LYS A 89 -5.46 -5.44 2.33
C LYS A 89 -4.40 -6.55 2.46
N PHE A 90 -3.83 -6.70 3.63
CA PHE A 90 -2.96 -7.83 3.98
C PHE A 90 -3.40 -8.39 5.35
N ASP A 91 -3.13 -9.67 5.57
CA ASP A 91 -3.41 -10.31 6.85
C ASP A 91 -2.23 -10.11 7.81
N CYS A 92 -2.54 -9.84 9.07
CA CYS A 92 -1.58 -9.71 10.16
C CYS A 92 -2.19 -10.40 11.37
N ASP A 93 -1.54 -11.46 11.86
CA ASP A 93 -2.07 -12.29 12.94
C ASP A 93 -2.37 -11.49 14.23
N SER A 94 -1.56 -10.46 14.49
CA SER A 94 -1.73 -9.50 15.60
C SER A 94 -1.41 -8.08 15.13
N PRO A 95 -2.38 -7.36 14.53
CA PRO A 95 -2.18 -5.95 14.19
C PRO A 95 -1.94 -5.17 15.49
N HIS A 96 -0.97 -4.25 15.47
CA HIS A 96 -0.52 -3.40 16.59
C HIS A 96 0.43 -4.05 17.63
N GLU A 97 0.65 -5.37 17.60
CA GLU A 97 1.73 -6.00 18.38
C GLU A 97 2.98 -6.23 17.52
N THR A 98 2.76 -6.44 16.22
CA THR A 98 3.83 -6.67 15.25
C THR A 98 4.39 -5.33 14.76
N PRO A 99 5.71 -5.07 14.89
CA PRO A 99 6.32 -3.87 14.35
C PRO A 99 6.12 -3.75 12.83
N VAL A 100 5.86 -2.53 12.34
CA VAL A 100 5.68 -2.25 10.90
C VAL A 100 6.79 -2.82 10.01
N HIS A 101 8.03 -2.77 10.48
CA HIS A 101 9.19 -3.24 9.71
C HIS A 101 9.24 -4.76 9.54
N GLU A 102 8.43 -5.53 10.27
CA GLU A 102 8.30 -6.97 10.02
C GLU A 102 7.44 -7.24 8.79
N TYR A 103 6.50 -6.34 8.46
CA TYR A 103 5.59 -6.53 7.33
C TYR A 103 5.69 -5.54 6.17
N LEU A 104 6.42 -4.44 6.36
CA LEU A 104 6.75 -3.49 5.31
C LEU A 104 8.26 -3.32 5.22
N PRO A 105 8.89 -3.63 4.07
CA PRO A 105 10.33 -3.58 3.94
C PRO A 105 10.82 -2.12 3.85
N PRO A 106 11.85 -1.72 4.61
CA PRO A 106 12.36 -0.34 4.58
C PRO A 106 12.92 0.01 3.19
N SER A 107 12.64 1.23 2.72
CA SER A 107 13.13 1.71 1.43
C SER A 107 13.31 3.22 1.42
N SER A 108 14.55 3.68 1.25
CA SER A 108 14.84 5.11 1.13
C SER A 108 14.41 5.70 -0.21
N THR A 109 14.12 4.87 -1.22
CA THR A 109 13.71 5.33 -2.57
C THR A 109 12.21 5.30 -2.80
N LEU A 110 11.43 4.77 -1.86
CA LEU A 110 9.98 4.68 -2.01
C LEU A 110 9.34 6.08 -1.96
N GLU A 111 8.58 6.40 -2.99
CA GLU A 111 7.90 7.69 -3.14
C GLU A 111 6.38 7.55 -3.08
N GLU A 112 5.84 6.38 -3.39
CA GLU A 112 4.40 6.12 -3.43
C GLU A 112 4.05 4.79 -2.75
N LEU A 113 3.14 4.87 -1.77
CA LEU A 113 2.70 3.74 -0.97
C LEU A 113 1.17 3.68 -0.95
N SER A 114 0.59 2.49 -1.14
CA SER A 114 -0.82 2.24 -0.84
C SER A 114 -0.91 1.22 0.28
N LEU A 115 -1.75 1.50 1.28
CA LEU A 115 -2.12 0.64 2.40
C LEU A 115 -3.65 0.64 2.57
N GLU A 116 -4.38 0.76 1.46
CA GLU A 116 -5.84 0.68 1.46
C GLU A 116 -6.33 -0.56 2.22
N LEU A 117 -7.31 -0.38 3.10
CA LEU A 117 -7.92 -1.44 3.92
C LEU A 117 -6.93 -2.20 4.83
N ALA A 118 -5.68 -1.76 4.95
CA ALA A 118 -4.72 -2.37 5.84
C ALA A 118 -5.12 -2.14 7.31
N PRO A 119 -4.81 -3.08 8.22
CA PRO A 119 -5.13 -2.95 9.64
C PRO A 119 -4.15 -2.01 10.38
N ILE A 120 -3.95 -0.79 9.86
CA ILE A 120 -2.99 0.20 10.38
C ILE A 120 -3.67 1.32 11.18
N ASN A 121 -2.93 1.88 12.14
CA ASN A 121 -3.32 3.01 12.98
C ASN A 121 -2.31 4.17 12.90
N ASP A 122 -2.48 5.20 13.75
CA ASP A 122 -1.60 6.37 13.76
C ASP A 122 -0.15 6.05 14.20
N GLU A 123 0.05 5.10 15.11
CA GLU A 123 1.39 4.67 15.55
C GLU A 123 2.14 3.97 14.41
N ASP A 124 1.43 3.17 13.63
CA ASP A 124 1.98 2.54 12.42
C ASP A 124 2.44 3.62 11.42
N ILE A 125 1.64 4.68 11.20
CA ILE A 125 2.03 5.79 10.31
C ILE A 125 3.32 6.48 10.78
N LEU A 126 3.48 6.70 12.09
CA LEU A 126 4.71 7.28 12.65
C LEU A 126 5.94 6.40 12.39
N ALA A 127 5.78 5.08 12.36
CA ALA A 127 6.84 4.15 11.99
C ALA A 127 7.08 4.11 10.47
N ILE A 128 6.01 4.12 9.66
CA ILE A 128 6.07 4.15 8.18
C ILE A 128 6.87 5.34 7.66
N ILE A 129 6.67 6.53 8.25
CA ILE A 129 7.43 7.74 7.87
C ILE A 129 8.95 7.55 8.07
N LYS A 130 9.37 6.76 9.06
CA LYS A 130 10.79 6.45 9.30
C LYS A 130 11.32 5.42 8.30
N LEU A 131 10.47 4.49 7.86
CA LEU A 131 10.84 3.47 6.86
C LEU A 131 10.97 4.07 5.46
N TYR A 132 10.19 5.12 5.15
CA TYR A 132 10.10 5.73 3.84
C TYR A 132 10.32 7.25 3.90
N PRO A 133 11.55 7.71 4.16
CA PRO A 133 11.85 9.13 4.37
C PRO A 133 11.62 10.03 3.14
N ASN A 134 11.46 9.45 1.94
CA ASN A 134 11.20 10.17 0.69
C ASN A 134 9.75 9.98 0.17
N LEU A 135 8.83 9.52 1.02
CA LEU A 135 7.45 9.28 0.65
C LEU A 135 6.75 10.59 0.24
N LYS A 136 6.16 10.61 -0.96
CA LYS A 136 5.45 11.77 -1.52
C LYS A 136 3.96 11.53 -1.61
N LYS A 137 3.53 10.28 -1.77
CA LYS A 137 2.12 9.91 -1.88
C LYS A 137 1.80 8.72 -1.01
N ILE A 138 0.66 8.78 -0.33
CA ILE A 138 0.14 7.66 0.45
C ILE A 138 -1.36 7.48 0.23
N ASN A 139 -1.80 6.24 0.02
CA ASN A 139 -3.20 5.86 0.08
C ASN A 139 -3.48 5.14 1.39
N LEU A 140 -4.36 5.71 2.21
CA LEU A 140 -4.82 5.20 3.49
C LEU A 140 -6.34 4.97 3.50
N SER A 141 -6.97 4.88 2.33
CA SER A 141 -8.41 4.71 2.23
C SER A 141 -8.89 3.52 3.06
N GLN A 142 -10.01 3.72 3.75
CA GLN A 142 -10.68 2.72 4.58
C GLN A 142 -9.80 2.14 5.72
N THR A 143 -8.83 2.92 6.20
CA THR A 143 -8.04 2.57 7.39
C THR A 143 -8.62 3.22 8.66
N ARG A 144 -7.99 3.00 9.82
CA ARG A 144 -8.44 3.52 11.12
C ARG A 144 -7.67 4.76 11.59
N VAL A 145 -6.92 5.39 10.70
CA VAL A 145 -6.14 6.59 10.98
C VAL A 145 -7.01 7.77 11.39
N THR A 146 -6.42 8.70 12.14
CA THR A 146 -7.08 9.92 12.61
C THR A 146 -6.31 11.16 12.14
N GLN A 147 -6.62 12.33 12.70
CA GLN A 147 -5.86 13.55 12.45
C GLN A 147 -4.37 13.42 12.80
N ILE A 148 -3.99 12.53 13.72
CA ILE A 148 -2.59 12.35 14.14
C ILE A 148 -1.74 11.91 12.94
N SER A 149 -2.25 10.98 12.13
CA SER A 149 -1.59 10.56 10.90
C SER A 149 -1.42 11.69 9.89
N ILE A 150 -2.43 12.55 9.74
CA ILE A 150 -2.38 13.68 8.79
C ILE A 150 -1.25 14.63 9.20
N ASP A 151 -1.24 15.08 10.45
CA ASP A 151 -0.21 15.98 10.97
C ASP A 151 1.19 15.39 10.79
N ALA A 152 1.34 14.08 11.03
CA ALA A 152 2.62 13.38 10.86
C ALA A 152 3.07 13.34 9.39
N LEU A 153 2.17 12.99 8.46
CA LEU A 153 2.47 12.89 7.03
C LEU A 153 2.79 14.25 6.41
N VAL A 154 2.04 15.28 6.79
CA VAL A 154 2.28 16.67 6.35
C VAL A 154 3.67 17.13 6.81
N LYS A 155 4.00 16.92 8.10
CA LYS A 155 5.34 17.24 8.65
C LYS A 155 6.46 16.44 7.98
N ALA A 156 6.19 15.20 7.57
CA ALA A 156 7.13 14.37 6.82
C ALA A 156 7.32 14.83 5.36
N GLY A 157 6.52 15.78 4.87
CA GLY A 157 6.63 16.33 3.53
C GLY A 157 5.80 15.59 2.47
N VAL A 158 4.90 14.68 2.88
CA VAL A 158 3.98 13.99 1.97
C VAL A 158 3.07 15.01 1.27
N LYS A 159 2.91 14.85 -0.05
CA LYS A 159 2.20 15.81 -0.91
C LYS A 159 0.84 15.32 -1.41
N SER A 160 0.57 14.02 -1.34
CA SER A 160 -0.72 13.45 -1.71
C SER A 160 -1.16 12.40 -0.68
N ILE A 161 -2.37 12.55 -0.14
CA ILE A 161 -2.94 11.63 0.84
C ILE A 161 -4.35 11.24 0.39
N ASN A 162 -4.63 9.96 0.23
CA ASN A 162 -6.00 9.48 0.06
C ASN A 162 -6.54 8.96 1.41
N LEU A 163 -7.66 9.53 1.86
CA LEU A 163 -8.39 9.22 3.11
C LEU A 163 -9.85 8.81 2.84
N ASP A 164 -10.17 8.35 1.63
CA ASP A 164 -11.52 7.95 1.27
C ASP A 164 -12.01 6.84 2.22
N GLY A 165 -13.20 6.99 2.79
CA GLY A 165 -13.76 6.07 3.77
C GLY A 165 -13.09 6.08 5.15
N CYS A 166 -12.16 7.00 5.45
CA CYS A 166 -11.59 7.16 6.79
C CYS A 166 -12.54 7.95 7.71
N LEU A 167 -13.49 7.24 8.32
CA LEU A 167 -14.60 7.85 9.08
C LEU A 167 -14.17 8.59 10.36
N LYS A 168 -12.95 8.37 10.85
CA LYS A 168 -12.42 8.98 12.09
C LYS A 168 -11.65 10.27 11.85
N VAL A 169 -11.44 10.66 10.59
CA VAL A 169 -10.72 11.89 10.25
C VAL A 169 -11.69 13.07 10.29
N PRO A 170 -11.47 14.08 11.15
CA PRO A 170 -12.32 15.27 11.13
C PRO A 170 -11.98 16.16 9.93
N THR A 171 -12.99 16.59 9.18
CA THR A 171 -12.85 17.36 7.93
C THR A 171 -12.06 18.67 8.07
N ARG A 172 -12.08 19.30 9.25
CA ARG A 172 -11.28 20.51 9.53
C ARG A 172 -9.77 20.30 9.36
N PHE A 173 -9.25 19.13 9.71
CA PHE A 173 -7.81 18.83 9.58
C PHE A 173 -7.43 18.56 8.13
N VAL A 174 -8.35 18.00 7.35
CA VAL A 174 -8.19 17.88 5.90
C VAL A 174 -8.15 19.25 5.23
N ALA A 175 -9.00 20.19 5.65
CA ALA A 175 -8.96 21.55 5.15
C ALA A 175 -7.62 22.25 5.47
N MET A 176 -7.14 22.16 6.72
CA MET A 176 -5.85 22.72 7.13
C MET A 176 -4.68 22.15 6.33
N ALA A 177 -4.61 20.83 6.15
CA ALA A 177 -3.54 20.22 5.37
C ALA A 177 -3.60 20.60 3.87
N ARG A 178 -4.79 20.84 3.32
CA ARG A 178 -4.94 21.39 1.95
C ARG A 178 -4.45 22.83 1.86
N GLU A 179 -4.64 23.65 2.89
CA GLU A 179 -4.09 25.01 2.97
C GLU A 179 -2.55 24.99 3.02
N GLU A 180 -1.95 23.95 3.59
CA GLU A 180 -0.50 23.68 3.53
C GLU A 180 -0.03 23.13 2.16
N GLY A 181 -0.93 23.06 1.16
CA GLY A 181 -0.62 22.64 -0.20
C GLY A 181 -0.55 21.12 -0.39
N VAL A 182 -1.07 20.34 0.55
CA VAL A 182 -1.17 18.88 0.41
C VAL A 182 -2.45 18.51 -0.33
N ASN A 183 -2.32 17.70 -1.38
CA ASN A 183 -3.47 17.16 -2.09
C ASN A 183 -4.11 16.05 -1.25
N ILE A 184 -5.35 16.24 -0.79
CA ILE A 184 -6.07 15.23 -0.01
C ILE A 184 -7.37 14.83 -0.69
N SER A 185 -7.53 13.53 -0.97
CA SER A 185 -8.85 12.92 -1.28
C SER A 185 -9.52 12.48 0.01
N MET A 186 -10.80 12.79 0.14
CA MET A 186 -11.62 12.31 1.25
C MET A 186 -13.08 12.25 0.81
N GLU A 187 -13.45 11.13 0.22
CA GLU A 187 -14.82 10.78 -0.13
C GLU A 187 -15.40 9.79 0.87
N THR A 188 -16.69 9.93 1.16
CA THR A 188 -17.43 8.98 1.99
C THR A 188 -17.95 7.84 1.11
N MET A 189 -17.54 6.60 1.35
CA MET A 189 -18.07 5.47 0.59
C MET A 189 -19.54 5.18 0.97
N ASN A 190 -20.43 5.16 -0.03
CA ASN A 190 -21.82 4.68 0.05
C ASN A 190 -22.77 5.39 1.05
N GLY A 191 -22.95 6.70 0.91
CA GLY A 191 -24.11 7.40 1.52
C GLY A 191 -24.11 7.46 3.06
N LEU A 192 -22.94 7.26 3.68
CA LEU A 192 -22.68 7.47 5.10
C LEU A 192 -21.86 8.75 5.24
N TYR A 193 -22.53 9.89 5.40
CA TYR A 193 -21.88 11.16 5.68
C TYR A 193 -21.51 11.23 7.17
N PRO A 194 -20.28 11.61 7.54
CA PRO A 194 -19.98 11.99 8.90
C PRO A 194 -20.63 13.37 9.15
N ILE A 195 -21.75 13.37 9.89
CA ILE A 195 -22.32 14.56 10.50
C ILE A 195 -22.10 14.44 12.02
N GLY A 196 -20.99 15.01 12.50
CA GLY A 196 -20.61 14.93 13.93
C GLY A 196 -20.17 13.52 14.36
N ASP A 197 -20.46 13.14 15.62
CA ASP A 197 -20.03 11.88 16.26
C ASP A 197 -20.91 10.65 15.93
N TYR A 198 -21.81 10.73 14.94
CA TYR A 198 -22.74 9.65 14.60
C TYR A 198 -22.73 9.29 13.10
N ILE A 199 -22.84 7.98 12.81
CA ILE A 199 -22.97 7.40 11.47
C ILE A 199 -24.46 7.17 11.19
N THR A 200 -25.04 7.79 10.17
CA THR A 200 -26.42 7.50 9.71
C THR A 200 -26.44 7.13 8.22
N LYS A 201 -27.24 6.10 7.87
CA LYS A 201 -27.56 5.73 6.48
C LYS A 201 -28.51 6.75 5.89
N GLN A 202 -28.17 7.34 4.74
CA GLN A 202 -29.20 7.93 3.87
C GLN A 202 -30.16 6.83 3.41
N VAL A 203 -31.38 6.86 3.91
CA VAL A 203 -32.51 6.13 3.33
C VAL A 203 -33.10 7.06 2.27
N TYR A 204 -32.94 6.72 1.00
CA TYR A 204 -33.69 7.38 -0.08
C TYR A 204 -35.17 6.98 0.08
N TYR A 205 -36.04 7.98 0.27
CA TYR A 205 -37.50 7.83 0.16
C TYR A 205 -37.93 7.98 -1.29
#